data_AF-A0A2V5ZPW0-F1
#
_entry.id   AF-A0A2V5ZPW0-F1
#
_cell.length_a   1.000
_cell.length_b   1.000
_cell.length_c   1.000
_cell.angle_alpha   90.00
_cell.angle_beta   90.00
_cell.angle_gamma   90.00
#
_symmetry.space_group_name_H-M   'P 1'
#
loop_
_entity.id
_entity.type
_entity.pdbx_description
1 polymer ?
#
loop_
_entity_poly.entity_id
_entity_poly.type
_entity_poly.pdbx_seq_one_letter_code
_entity_poly.pdbx_strand_id
1 'polypeptide(L)'
;MANTKSASKRARQSLRRASQNRGARTRLRTLQKRAGGSQKPDAAQIRSLISALDKAAKAGVIHRNAANRRKARLNALLAKK
;
A
#
# COMPACT_ATOMS: atom_id res chain seq x y z
N MET A 1 -29.47 4.92 8.02
CA MET A 1 -30.10 4.39 6.78
C MET A 1 -29.70 5.28 5.61
N ALA A 2 -29.57 4.72 4.41
CA ALA A 2 -29.23 5.50 3.21
C ALA A 2 -30.53 6.06 2.60
N ASN A 3 -31.01 7.17 3.17
CA ASN A 3 -32.38 7.66 2.95
C ASN A 3 -32.63 8.21 1.53
N THR A 4 -31.57 8.43 0.74
CA THR A 4 -31.67 8.88 -0.65
C THR A 4 -31.13 7.82 -1.61
N LYS A 5 -31.66 7.79 -2.85
CA LYS A 5 -31.18 6.88 -3.91
C LYS A 5 -29.68 7.05 -4.18
N SER A 6 -29.17 8.28 -4.09
CA SER A 6 -27.74 8.58 -4.22
C SER A 6 -26.93 7.99 -3.06
N ALA A 7 -27.41 8.10 -1.82
CA ALA A 7 -26.75 7.51 -0.66
C ALA A 7 -26.70 5.97 -0.75
N SER A 8 -27.78 5.31 -1.18
CA SER A 8 -27.78 3.84 -1.31
C SER A 8 -26.78 3.36 -2.38
N LYS A 9 -26.67 4.10 -3.50
CA LYS A 9 -25.64 3.85 -4.52
C LYS A 9 -24.24 4.04 -3.97
N ARG A 10 -23.99 5.11 -3.20
CA ARG A 10 -22.68 5.38 -2.60
C ARG A 10 -22.28 4.30 -1.59
N ALA A 11 -23.23 3.78 -0.80
CA ALA A 11 -22.98 2.67 0.11
C ALA A 11 -22.48 1.42 -0.64
N ARG A 12 -23.16 1.02 -1.73
CA ARG A 12 -22.73 -0.11 -2.57
C ARG A 12 -21.35 0.12 -3.19
N GLN A 13 -21.09 1.31 -3.72
CA GLN A 13 -19.78 1.67 -4.28
C GLN A 13 -18.67 1.64 -3.22
N SER A 14 -18.95 2.12 -2.01
CA SER A 14 -17.99 2.15 -0.90
C SER A 14 -17.55 0.73 -0.52
N LEU A 15 -18.51 -0.19 -0.37
CA LEU A 15 -18.21 -1.60 -0.06
C LEU A 15 -17.30 -2.24 -1.11
N ARG A 16 -17.60 -2.03 -2.40
CA ARG A 16 -16.77 -2.54 -3.51
C ARG A 16 -15.35 -1.96 -3.48
N ARG A 17 -15.21 -0.65 -3.29
CA ARG A 17 -13.89 0.00 -3.18
C ARG A 17 -13.13 -0.46 -1.95
N ALA A 18 -13.83 -0.66 -0.83
CA ALA A 18 -13.22 -1.13 0.42
C ALA A 18 -12.63 -2.53 0.27
N SER A 19 -13.33 -3.47 -0.39
CA SER A 19 -12.80 -4.83 -0.61
C SER A 19 -11.55 -4.82 -1.51
N GLN A 20 -11.57 -4.06 -2.60
CA GLN A 20 -10.43 -3.91 -3.52
C GLN A 20 -9.22 -3.28 -2.81
N ASN A 21 -9.44 -2.19 -2.08
CA ASN A 21 -8.38 -1.49 -1.34
C ASN A 21 -7.83 -2.34 -0.19
N ARG A 22 -8.66 -3.19 0.44
CA ARG A 22 -8.22 -4.12 1.48
C ARG A 22 -7.15 -5.06 0.94
N GLY A 23 -7.37 -5.68 -0.22
CA GLY A 23 -6.39 -6.58 -0.86
C GLY A 23 -5.05 -5.89 -1.13
N ALA A 24 -5.09 -4.70 -1.75
CA ALA A 24 -3.89 -3.92 -2.02
C ALA A 24 -3.13 -3.54 -0.74
N ARG A 25 -3.83 -3.12 0.31
CA ARG A 25 -3.22 -2.78 1.62
C ARG A 25 -2.61 -3.99 2.31
N THR A 26 -3.29 -5.13 2.30
CA THR A 26 -2.77 -6.37 2.89
C THR A 26 -1.52 -6.84 2.17
N ARG A 27 -1.52 -6.84 0.83
CA ARG A 27 -0.33 -7.17 0.03
C ARG A 27 0.87 -6.29 0.40
N LEU A 28 0.68 -4.98 0.51
CA LEU A 28 1.74 -4.06 0.94
C LEU A 28 2.28 -4.37 2.34
N ARG A 29 1.38 -4.64 3.31
CA ARG A 29 1.77 -5.00 4.68
C ARG A 29 2.58 -6.29 4.70
N THR A 30 2.16 -7.31 3.95
CA THR A 30 2.88 -8.59 3.85
C THR A 30 4.28 -8.40 3.26
N LEU A 31 4.41 -7.62 2.18
CA LEU A 31 5.71 -7.33 1.57
C LEU A 31 6.63 -6.57 2.52
N GLN A 32 6.09 -5.59 3.26
CA GLN A 32 6.85 -4.87 4.29
C GLN A 32 7.32 -5.79 5.42
N LYS A 33 6.46 -6.70 5.89
CA LYS A 33 6.83 -7.67 6.93
C LYS A 33 7.93 -8.62 6.45
N ARG A 34 7.86 -9.10 5.21
CA ARG A 34 8.89 -9.96 4.60
C ARG A 34 10.23 -9.23 4.53
N ALA A 35 10.25 -7.98 4.08
CA ALA A 35 11.48 -7.18 4.00
C ALA A 35 12.07 -6.82 5.38
N GLY A 36 11.24 -6.67 6.41
CA GLY A 36 11.69 -6.35 7.78
C GLY A 36 12.12 -7.57 8.61
N GLY A 37 11.64 -8.77 8.28
CA GLY A 37 11.97 -10.00 9.01
C GLY A 37 13.23 -10.72 8.52
N SER A 38 13.76 -10.35 7.36
CA SER A 38 15.00 -10.89 6.82
C SER A 38 16.22 -10.15 7.41
N GLN A 39 17.14 -10.88 8.07
CA GLN A 39 18.40 -10.34 8.60
C GLN A 39 19.26 -9.62 7.53
N LYS A 40 19.09 -9.99 6.25
CA LYS A 40 19.61 -9.26 5.09
C LYS A 40 18.49 -9.14 4.06
N PRO A 41 17.83 -7.97 3.94
CA PRO A 41 16.83 -7.81 2.90
C PRO A 41 17.51 -7.82 1.53
N ASP A 42 17.03 -8.70 0.65
CA ASP A 42 17.50 -8.77 -0.73
C ASP A 42 17.12 -7.47 -1.47
N ALA A 43 18.09 -6.88 -2.17
CA ALA A 43 17.91 -5.65 -2.92
C ALA A 43 16.80 -5.79 -3.98
N ALA A 44 16.61 -6.98 -4.57
CA ALA A 44 15.53 -7.23 -5.51
C ALA A 44 14.15 -7.14 -4.82
N GLN A 45 14.01 -7.66 -3.60
CA GLN A 45 12.78 -7.56 -2.83
C GLN A 45 12.44 -6.11 -2.48
N ILE A 46 13.44 -5.31 -2.08
CA ILE A 46 13.22 -3.89 -1.78
C ILE A 46 12.78 -3.11 -3.02
N ARG A 47 13.42 -3.33 -4.18
CA ARG A 47 13.00 -2.73 -5.45
C ARG A 47 11.57 -3.10 -5.81
N SER A 48 11.18 -4.37 -5.62
CA SER A 48 9.81 -4.83 -5.85
C SER A 48 8.79 -4.14 -4.93
N LEU A 49 9.16 -3.92 -3.66
CA LEU A 49 8.33 -3.25 -2.68
C LEU A 49 8.16 -1.76 -3.00
N ILE A 50 9.23 -1.09 -3.45
CA ILE A 50 9.18 0.30 -3.91
C ILE A 50 8.21 0.42 -5.09
N SER A 51 8.33 -0.45 -6.10
CA SER A 51 7.40 -0.47 -7.25
C SER A 51 5.95 -0.69 -6.80
N ALA A 52 5.71 -1.60 -5.84
CA ALA A 52 4.37 -1.83 -5.31
C ALA A 52 3.80 -0.62 -4.57
N LEU A 53 4.63 0.12 -3.82
CA LEU A 53 4.23 1.35 -3.15
C LEU A 53 3.84 2.44 -4.14
N ASP A 54 4.61 2.62 -5.21
CA ASP A 54 4.33 3.62 -6.23
C ASP A 54 3.05 3.29 -7.01
N LYS A 55 2.83 2.01 -7.35
CA LYS A 55 1.57 1.55 -7.95
C LYS A 55 0.37 1.81 -7.04
N ALA A 56 0.51 1.57 -5.74
CA ALA A 56 -0.55 1.83 -4.77
C ALA A 56 -0.84 3.32 -4.58
N ALA A 57 0.18 4.19 -4.70
CA ALA A 57 0.02 5.63 -4.68
C ALA A 57 -0.70 6.12 -5.96
N LYS A 58 -0.29 5.63 -7.13
CA LYS A 58 -0.94 5.93 -8.42
C LYS A 58 -2.41 5.52 -8.43
N ALA A 59 -2.74 4.38 -7.83
CA ALA A 59 -4.11 3.89 -7.70
C ALA A 59 -4.94 4.63 -6.61
N GLY A 60 -4.34 5.54 -5.84
CA GLY A 60 -5.03 6.28 -4.77
C GLY A 60 -5.32 5.45 -3.51
N VAL A 61 -4.74 4.25 -3.38
CA VAL A 61 -4.93 3.38 -2.20
C VAL A 61 -4.20 3.92 -0.98
N ILE A 62 -3.03 4.53 -1.22
CA ILE A 62 -2.22 5.24 -0.23
C ILE A 62 -1.91 6.66 -0.72
N HIS A 63 -1.76 7.60 0.22
CA HIS A 63 -1.37 8.97 -0.13
C HIS A 63 0.07 9.03 -0.64
N ARG A 64 0.35 9.94 -1.59
CA ARG A 64 1.69 10.16 -2.16
C ARG A 64 2.77 10.35 -1.09
N ASN A 65 2.49 11.15 -0.06
CA ASN A 65 3.42 11.39 1.05
C ASN A 65 3.66 10.13 1.89
N ALA A 66 2.64 9.28 2.06
CA ALA A 66 2.80 8.02 2.77
C ALA A 66 3.69 7.04 1.98
N ALA A 67 3.58 7.02 0.65
CA ALA A 67 4.49 6.26 -0.21
C ALA A 67 5.92 6.79 -0.11
N ASN A 68 6.12 8.11 -0.24
CA ASN A 68 7.44 8.74 -0.15
C ASN A 68 8.13 8.47 1.20
N ARG A 69 7.41 8.60 2.33
CA ARG A 69 7.94 8.27 3.66
C ARG A 69 8.36 6.80 3.80
N ARG A 70 7.68 5.89 3.09
CA ARG A 70 8.01 4.46 3.12
C ARG A 70 9.22 4.16 2.22
N LYS A 71 9.29 4.77 1.03
CA LYS A 71 10.46 4.69 0.14
C LYS A 71 11.72 5.20 0.82
N ALA A 72 11.66 6.37 1.46
CA ALA A 72 12.80 6.95 2.19
C ALA A 72 13.34 5.99 3.27
N ARG A 73 12.45 5.36 4.05
CA ARG A 73 12.84 4.35 5.06
C ARG A 73 13.49 3.11 4.45
N LEU A 74 12.96 2.61 3.34
CA LEU A 74 13.53 1.44 2.64
C LEU A 74 14.92 1.75 2.05
N ASN A 75 15.10 2.94 1.49
CA ASN A 75 16.39 3.37 0.97
C ASN A 75 17.42 3.58 2.09
N ALA A 76 17.00 4.13 3.23
CA ALA A 76 17.87 4.25 4.41
C ALA A 76 18.32 2.88 4.95
N LEU A 77 17.45 1.87 4.91
CA LEU A 77 17.79 0.49 5.26
C LEU A 77 18.82 -0.13 4.29
N LEU A 78 18.74 0.19 2.99
CA LEU A 78 19.74 -0.23 2.00
C LEU A 78 21.09 0.47 2.19
N ALA A 79 21.07 1.76 2.55
CA ALA A 79 22.28 2.58 2.68
C ALA A 79 23.04 2.34 3.98
N LYS A 80 22.40 1.81 5.03
CA LYS A 80 23.03 1.47 6.32
C LYS A 80 23.88 0.18 6.29
N LYS A 81 24.23 -0.29 5.09
CA LYS A 81 24.96 -1.53 4.87
C LYS A 81 26.45 -1.26 4.73
#